data_AF-A0A965PF41-F1
#
_entry.id   AF-A0A965PF41-F1
#
_cell.length_a   1.000
_cell.length_b   1.000
_cell.length_c   1.000
_cell.angle_alpha   90.00
_cell.angle_beta   90.00
_cell.angle_gamma   90.00
#
_symmetry.space_group_name_H-M   'P 1'
#
loop_
_entity.id
_entity.type
_entity.pdbx_description
1 polymer ?
#
loop_
_entity_poly.entity_id
_entity_poly.type
_entity_poly.pdbx_seq_one_letter_code
_entity_poly.pdbx_strand_id
1 'polypeptide(L)'
;MKTIILGPPGTGKTTTLLNLVDEFIKQGIRPKEIGYFSFTKKAALEAATRASIKFGLSAEHDLIYFRTLHSLAFRMLGVTKDKMMSKEDYREFGIRCNIPIKTASYSDEDGIFNSDNEYLTIINTARVKRIELMDCYDLRRNLLDIERDTLFLLDQELKKYKKEKGLKDFTDLLEDFIEQNIAPKLKVLFIDEAQDLSHLQWEMVRSIWNRAEKTYIAGDDDQAIFRWAGADIDHFIALKNEVDEIQTLKQSYRIPGGPIHELSQKIISKVSNRYEKTYNPRQETGLLRYYTDITQVDMSQGEWLVLASANHFLNDVKELCELQGWYYQYKGVNSLSLELLLALSNWEDFRNGKELN
;
A
#
# COMPACT_ATOMS: atom_id res chain seq x y z
N MET A 1 -23.55 -4.00 11.61
CA MET A 1 -23.37 -5.02 10.55
C MET A 1 -21.95 -4.92 10.01
N LYS A 2 -21.33 -6.07 9.75
CA LYS A 2 -19.90 -6.26 9.50
C LYS A 2 -19.73 -7.23 8.34
N THR A 3 -19.16 -6.77 7.23
CA THR A 3 -19.02 -7.59 6.03
C THR A 3 -17.59 -7.59 5.54
N ILE A 4 -17.02 -8.77 5.29
CA ILE A 4 -15.76 -8.92 4.56
C ILE A 4 -16.09 -9.12 3.08
N ILE A 5 -15.38 -8.40 2.20
CA ILE A 5 -15.44 -8.56 0.76
C ILE A 5 -14.08 -9.09 0.28
N LEU A 6 -14.03 -10.40 0.08
CA LEU A 6 -12.87 -11.07 -0.49
C LEU A 6 -12.86 -10.86 -2.00
N GLY A 7 -11.84 -10.17 -2.50
CA GLY A 7 -11.73 -9.89 -3.92
C GLY A 7 -10.41 -10.36 -4.51
N PRO A 8 -10.39 -11.58 -5.09
CA PRO A 8 -9.28 -12.12 -5.86
C PRO A 8 -8.77 -11.16 -6.94
N PRO A 9 -7.58 -11.41 -7.55
CA PRO A 9 -6.96 -10.50 -8.50
C PRO A 9 -7.89 -10.08 -9.64
N GLY A 10 -8.07 -8.77 -9.80
CA GLY A 10 -8.84 -8.19 -10.90
C GLY A 10 -10.37 -8.31 -10.78
N THR A 11 -10.89 -8.71 -9.63
CA THR A 11 -12.35 -8.85 -9.42
C THR A 11 -13.11 -7.55 -9.18
N GLY A 12 -12.39 -6.42 -9.05
CA GLY A 12 -13.00 -5.10 -8.90
C GLY A 12 -13.41 -4.76 -7.45
N LYS A 13 -12.57 -5.10 -6.45
CA LYS A 13 -12.75 -4.71 -5.03
C LYS A 13 -13.13 -3.25 -4.86
N THR A 14 -12.24 -2.34 -5.27
CA THR A 14 -12.44 -0.89 -5.19
C THR A 14 -13.71 -0.45 -5.91
N THR A 15 -14.00 -0.99 -7.10
CA THR A 15 -15.25 -0.69 -7.83
C THR A 15 -16.48 -1.14 -7.06
N THR A 16 -16.44 -2.32 -6.43
CA THR A 16 -17.52 -2.84 -5.59
C THR A 16 -17.76 -1.95 -4.38
N LEU A 17 -16.70 -1.55 -3.67
CA LEU A 17 -16.81 -0.63 -2.54
C LEU A 17 -17.39 0.73 -2.96
N LEU A 18 -16.95 1.28 -4.09
CA LEU A 18 -17.50 2.54 -4.61
C LEU A 18 -18.96 2.43 -5.08
N ASN A 19 -19.42 1.25 -5.49
CA ASN A 19 -20.83 1.00 -5.75
C ASN A 19 -21.65 0.95 -4.45
N LEU A 20 -21.11 0.36 -3.38
CA LEU A 20 -21.76 0.41 -2.07
C LEU A 20 -21.83 1.85 -1.52
N VAL A 21 -20.76 2.64 -1.69
CA VAL A 21 -20.76 4.07 -1.36
C VAL A 21 -21.90 4.79 -2.09
N ASP A 22 -22.08 4.53 -3.39
CA ASP A 22 -23.15 5.10 -4.21
C ASP A 22 -24.54 4.75 -3.65
N GLU A 23 -24.76 3.49 -3.30
CA GLU A 23 -26.02 3.04 -2.70
C GLU A 23 -26.33 3.77 -1.39
N PHE A 24 -25.33 3.98 -0.53
CA PHE A 24 -25.52 4.70 0.73
C PHE A 24 -25.79 6.19 0.54
N ILE A 25 -25.12 6.83 -0.42
CA ILE A 25 -25.39 8.23 -0.76
C ILE A 25 -26.83 8.36 -1.29
N LYS A 26 -27.28 7.44 -2.14
CA LYS A 26 -28.67 7.38 -2.65
C LYS A 26 -29.70 7.14 -1.54
N GLN A 27 -29.33 6.46 -0.46
CA GLN A 27 -30.15 6.29 0.74
C GLN A 27 -30.18 7.54 1.64
N GLY A 28 -29.50 8.62 1.25
CA GLY A 28 -29.49 9.89 1.97
C GLY A 28 -28.36 10.04 3.00
N ILE A 29 -27.41 9.09 3.04
CA ILE A 29 -26.22 9.23 3.90
C ILE A 29 -25.30 10.30 3.33
N ARG A 30 -24.92 11.28 4.14
CA ARG A 30 -24.05 12.36 3.66
C ARG A 30 -22.64 11.83 3.42
N PRO A 31 -21.90 12.30 2.40
CA PRO A 31 -20.52 11.87 2.14
C PRO A 31 -19.59 12.00 3.36
N LYS A 32 -19.80 13.02 4.19
CA LYS A 32 -19.04 13.24 5.44
C LYS A 32 -19.34 12.21 6.55
N GLU A 33 -20.35 11.37 6.39
CA GLU A 33 -20.68 10.29 7.32
C GLU A 33 -20.15 8.93 6.83
N ILE A 34 -19.44 8.91 5.69
CA ILE A 34 -18.83 7.73 5.08
C ILE A 34 -17.32 7.84 5.22
N GLY A 35 -16.68 6.86 5.85
CA GLY A 35 -15.22 6.73 5.90
C GLY A 35 -14.73 5.70 4.89
N TYR A 36 -13.74 6.05 4.09
CA TYR A 36 -13.06 5.14 3.15
C TYR A 36 -11.56 5.20 3.40
N PHE A 37 -11.02 4.15 3.99
CA PHE A 37 -9.60 4.09 4.34
C PHE A 37 -8.89 3.00 3.55
N SER A 38 -7.77 3.37 2.94
CA SER A 38 -6.92 2.46 2.17
C SER A 38 -5.50 2.46 2.74
N PHE A 39 -4.75 1.38 2.49
CA PHE A 39 -3.34 1.26 2.88
C PHE A 39 -2.46 2.34 2.20
N THR A 40 -2.58 2.50 0.88
CA THR A 40 -1.76 3.44 0.11
C THR A 40 -2.47 4.75 -0.23
N LYS A 41 -1.70 5.84 -0.36
CA LYS A 41 -2.18 7.15 -0.81
C LYS A 41 -2.74 7.06 -2.23
N LYS A 42 -2.11 6.33 -3.15
CA LYS A 42 -2.61 6.15 -4.51
C LYS A 42 -3.99 5.50 -4.53
N ALA A 43 -4.19 4.41 -3.78
CA ALA A 43 -5.49 3.75 -3.73
C ALA A 43 -6.58 4.64 -3.09
N ALA A 44 -6.23 5.38 -2.03
CA ALA A 44 -7.13 6.36 -1.43
C ALA A 44 -7.50 7.50 -2.41
N LEU A 45 -6.51 8.06 -3.12
CA LEU A 45 -6.70 9.14 -4.08
C LEU A 45 -7.50 8.67 -5.30
N GLU A 46 -7.21 7.46 -5.78
CA GLU A 46 -7.97 6.84 -6.87
C GLU A 46 -9.43 6.64 -6.46
N ALA A 47 -9.70 6.11 -5.26
CA ALA A 47 -11.06 5.98 -4.74
C ALA A 47 -11.76 7.34 -4.61
N ALA A 48 -11.07 8.35 -4.08
CA ALA A 48 -11.60 9.72 -3.95
C ALA A 48 -11.91 10.35 -5.31
N THR A 49 -11.02 10.19 -6.30
CA THR A 49 -11.17 10.72 -7.66
C THR A 49 -12.35 10.05 -8.36
N ARG A 50 -12.43 8.72 -8.30
CA ARG A 50 -13.54 7.95 -8.88
C ARG A 50 -14.87 8.33 -8.23
N ALA A 51 -14.91 8.48 -6.91
CA ALA A 51 -16.09 8.95 -6.18
C ALA A 51 -16.47 10.39 -6.58
N SER A 52 -15.51 11.31 -6.63
CA SER A 52 -15.72 12.70 -7.03
C SER A 52 -16.35 12.80 -8.42
N ILE A 53 -15.81 12.09 -9.41
CA ILE A 53 -16.35 12.04 -10.78
C ILE A 53 -17.74 11.39 -10.80
N LYS A 54 -17.91 10.25 -10.13
CA LYS A 54 -19.17 9.48 -10.14
C LYS A 54 -20.33 10.24 -9.49
N PHE A 55 -20.05 11.07 -8.47
CA PHE A 55 -21.07 11.72 -7.65
C PHE A 55 -21.15 13.24 -7.83
N GLY A 56 -20.25 13.85 -8.62
CA GLY A 56 -20.15 15.30 -8.75
C GLY A 56 -19.79 15.99 -7.42
N LEU A 57 -18.99 15.31 -6.58
CA LEU A 57 -18.61 15.77 -5.24
C LEU A 57 -17.21 16.40 -5.24
N SER A 58 -16.96 17.33 -4.32
CA SER A 58 -15.61 17.83 -4.07
C SER A 58 -14.83 16.83 -3.24
N ALA A 59 -13.70 16.35 -3.77
CA ALA A 59 -12.80 15.48 -3.02
C ALA A 59 -12.28 16.14 -1.72
N GLU A 60 -12.03 17.45 -1.74
CA GLU A 60 -11.53 18.18 -0.56
C GLU A 60 -12.60 18.46 0.49
N HIS A 61 -13.83 18.78 0.06
CA HIS A 61 -14.87 19.25 0.97
C HIS A 61 -15.87 18.18 1.39
N ASP A 62 -16.19 17.25 0.48
CA ASP A 62 -17.24 16.25 0.71
C ASP A 62 -16.66 14.89 1.10
N LEU A 63 -15.54 14.50 0.48
CA LEU A 63 -14.88 13.20 0.69
C LEU A 63 -13.77 13.28 1.74
N ILE A 64 -14.01 14.02 2.83
CA ILE A 64 -12.99 14.29 3.85
C ILE A 64 -12.41 13.02 4.49
N TYR A 65 -13.13 11.90 4.47
CA TYR A 65 -12.68 10.63 5.04
C TYR A 65 -12.23 9.60 3.99
N PHE A 66 -11.95 10.03 2.75
CA PHE A 66 -11.30 9.21 1.72
C PHE A 66 -9.79 9.43 1.78
N ARG A 67 -9.07 8.59 2.53
CA ARG A 67 -7.64 8.80 2.85
C ARG A 67 -6.97 7.54 3.41
N THR A 68 -5.68 7.61 3.73
CA THR A 68 -5.02 6.55 4.52
C THR A 68 -5.28 6.71 6.01
N LEU A 69 -5.08 5.65 6.80
CA LEU A 69 -5.18 5.72 8.27
C LEU A 69 -4.20 6.74 8.87
N HIS A 70 -2.95 6.77 8.39
CA HIS A 70 -1.97 7.78 8.77
C HIS A 70 -2.45 9.21 8.51
N SER A 71 -3.07 9.46 7.34
CA SER A 71 -3.63 10.77 6.98
C SER A 71 -4.84 11.14 7.83
N LEU A 72 -5.62 10.15 8.30
CA LEU A 72 -6.70 10.38 9.25
C LEU A 72 -6.13 10.81 10.61
N ALA A 73 -5.19 10.03 11.14
CA ALA A 73 -4.56 10.30 12.43
C ALA A 73 -3.89 11.68 12.45
N PHE A 74 -3.07 11.99 11.44
CA PHE A 74 -2.44 13.31 11.29
C PHE A 74 -3.45 14.46 11.33
N ARG A 75 -4.57 14.33 10.60
CA ARG A 75 -5.63 15.36 10.55
C ARG A 75 -6.36 15.50 11.89
N MET A 76 -6.72 14.39 12.52
CA MET A 76 -7.53 14.41 13.74
C MET A 76 -6.74 14.83 14.97
N LEU A 77 -5.45 14.51 15.02
CA LEU A 77 -4.54 14.99 16.06
C LEU A 77 -4.12 16.46 15.88
N GLY A 78 -4.44 17.08 14.73
CA GLY A 78 -4.06 18.45 14.44
C GLY A 78 -2.54 18.66 14.34
N VAL A 79 -1.80 17.62 13.97
CA VAL A 79 -0.34 17.67 13.86
C VAL A 79 0.06 18.43 12.59
N THR A 80 1.15 19.18 12.66
CA THR A 80 1.73 19.91 11.53
C THR A 80 3.01 19.22 11.04
N LYS A 81 3.38 19.45 9.78
CA LYS A 81 4.54 18.73 9.17
C LYS A 81 5.87 19.01 9.87
N ASP A 82 6.05 20.20 10.45
CA ASP A 82 7.24 20.58 11.23
C ASP A 82 7.37 19.81 12.55
N LYS A 83 6.29 19.17 13.01
CA LYS A 83 6.28 18.28 14.18
C LYS A 83 6.52 16.83 13.81
N MET A 84 6.75 16.51 12.54
CA MET A 84 7.04 15.15 12.09
C MET A 84 8.55 14.91 12.00
N MET A 85 9.00 13.74 12.45
CA MET A 85 10.37 13.27 12.28
C MET A 85 10.78 13.27 10.80
N SER A 86 11.79 14.08 10.48
CA SER A 86 12.41 14.15 9.15
C SER A 86 13.61 13.21 9.02
N LYS A 87 14.14 13.08 7.80
CA LYS A 87 15.40 12.32 7.55
C LYS A 87 16.56 12.91 8.33
N GLU A 88 16.59 14.24 8.44
CA GLU A 88 17.60 15.01 9.15
C GLU A 88 17.51 14.75 10.66
N ASP A 89 16.30 14.65 11.22
CA ASP A 89 16.12 14.32 12.64
C ASP A 89 16.63 12.92 12.98
N TYR A 90 16.43 11.92 12.12
CA TYR A 90 16.99 10.59 12.32
C TYR A 90 18.52 10.58 12.22
N ARG A 91 19.10 11.38 11.32
CA ARG A 91 20.56 11.54 11.24
C ARG A 91 21.13 12.17 12.49
N GLU A 92 20.49 13.23 13.01
CA GLU A 92 20.89 13.86 14.26
C GLU A 92 20.78 12.90 15.45
N PHE A 93 19.69 12.14 15.53
CA PHE A 93 19.54 11.07 16.50
C PHE A 93 20.68 10.05 16.42
N GLY A 94 21.06 9.64 15.20
CA GLY A 94 22.19 8.73 14.98
C GLY A 94 23.51 9.29 15.50
N ILE A 95 23.80 10.56 15.22
CA ILE A 95 25.00 11.25 15.73
C ILE A 95 24.98 11.29 17.27
N ARG A 96 23.84 11.64 17.88
CA ARG A 96 23.68 11.70 19.34
C ARG A 96 23.92 10.35 20.01
N CYS A 97 23.46 9.27 19.40
CA CYS A 97 23.60 7.92 19.93
C CYS A 97 24.84 7.18 19.42
N ASN A 98 25.71 7.85 18.65
CA ASN A 98 26.90 7.27 18.03
C ASN A 98 26.60 6.03 17.17
N ILE A 99 25.48 6.05 16.43
CA ILE A 99 25.11 5.03 15.46
C ILE A 99 25.01 5.63 14.05
N PRO A 100 25.56 4.96 13.01
CA PRO A 100 25.44 5.45 11.65
C PRO A 100 24.02 5.27 11.14
N ILE A 101 23.39 6.37 10.72
CA ILE A 101 22.11 6.39 10.01
C ILE A 101 22.29 7.29 8.78
N LYS A 102 22.26 6.73 7.56
CA LYS A 102 22.33 7.54 6.34
C LYS A 102 20.94 7.88 5.83
N THR A 103 20.01 6.94 5.95
CA THR A 103 18.64 7.04 5.44
C THR A 103 17.66 6.40 6.42
N ALA A 104 16.76 7.20 6.97
CA ALA A 104 15.60 6.71 7.72
C ALA A 104 14.40 7.62 7.45
N SER A 105 13.30 7.05 6.99
CA SER A 105 12.07 7.80 6.70
C SER A 105 10.89 6.88 6.50
N TYR A 106 9.70 7.43 6.65
CA TYR A 106 8.47 6.78 6.19
C TYR A 106 8.26 7.05 4.71
N SER A 107 7.82 6.02 4.00
CA SER A 107 7.36 6.13 2.62
C SER A 107 6.12 7.01 2.57
N ASP A 108 6.13 7.99 1.67
CA ASP A 108 4.97 8.83 1.44
C ASP A 108 3.79 8.05 0.86
N GLU A 109 4.01 6.91 0.21
CA GLU A 109 2.96 6.19 -0.49
C GLU A 109 2.11 5.33 0.46
N ASP A 110 2.75 4.56 1.33
CA ASP A 110 2.11 3.52 2.17
C ASP A 110 2.33 3.76 3.68
N GLY A 111 3.18 4.71 4.06
CA GLY A 111 3.54 4.94 5.45
C GLY A 111 4.39 3.81 6.05
N ILE A 112 5.10 3.03 5.23
CA ILE A 112 6.06 2.04 5.70
C ILE A 112 7.36 2.75 6.10
N PHE A 113 7.85 2.45 7.30
CA PHE A 113 9.16 2.92 7.75
C PHE A 113 10.29 2.14 7.08
N ASN A 114 11.26 2.87 6.53
CA ASN A 114 12.46 2.31 5.93
C ASN A 114 13.69 2.96 6.55
N SER A 115 14.68 2.14 6.93
CA SER A 115 15.97 2.60 7.42
C SER A 115 17.12 1.74 6.92
N ASP A 116 18.30 2.34 6.73
CA ASP A 116 19.56 1.61 6.58
C ASP A 116 20.14 1.13 7.91
N ASN A 117 19.52 1.52 9.03
CA ASN A 117 19.91 1.12 10.37
C ASN A 117 18.92 0.10 10.94
N GLU A 118 19.44 -1.08 11.24
CA GLU A 118 18.63 -2.22 11.64
C GLU A 118 18.01 -2.08 13.04
N TYR A 119 18.65 -1.34 13.96
CA TYR A 119 18.06 -1.05 15.27
C TYR A 119 16.74 -0.31 15.11
N LEU A 120 16.70 0.72 14.25
CA LEU A 120 15.47 1.48 13.98
C LEU A 120 14.41 0.62 13.30
N THR A 121 14.81 -0.27 12.38
CA THR A 121 13.90 -1.21 11.73
C THR A 121 13.25 -2.15 12.75
N ILE A 122 14.01 -2.69 13.70
CA ILE A 122 13.50 -3.56 14.77
C ILE A 122 12.55 -2.79 15.69
N ILE A 123 12.96 -1.60 16.16
CA ILE A 123 12.15 -0.74 17.03
C ILE A 123 10.79 -0.44 16.37
N ASN A 124 10.80 0.02 15.11
CA ASN A 124 9.55 0.32 14.42
C ASN A 124 8.71 -0.94 14.17
N THR A 125 9.34 -2.06 13.81
CA THR A 125 8.63 -3.32 13.56
C THR A 125 7.91 -3.82 14.81
N ALA A 126 8.57 -3.75 15.97
CA ALA A 126 7.96 -4.14 17.26
C ALA A 126 6.70 -3.32 17.54
N ARG A 127 6.79 -1.99 17.34
CA ARG A 127 5.66 -1.07 17.54
C ARG A 127 4.49 -1.34 16.60
N VAL A 128 4.72 -1.47 15.28
CA VAL A 128 3.62 -1.71 14.33
C VAL A 128 2.98 -3.09 14.48
N LYS A 129 3.74 -4.09 14.96
CA LYS A 129 3.25 -5.43 15.27
C LYS A 129 2.64 -5.56 16.68
N ARG A 130 2.76 -4.54 17.52
CA ARG A 130 2.28 -4.55 18.93
C ARG A 130 2.83 -5.72 19.74
N ILE A 131 4.12 -5.98 19.60
CA ILE A 131 4.85 -6.98 20.40
C ILE A 131 5.98 -6.31 21.16
N GLU A 132 6.42 -6.95 22.25
CA GLU A 132 7.56 -6.46 23.01
C GLU A 132 8.82 -6.40 22.14
N LEU A 133 9.66 -5.39 22.40
CA LEU A 133 10.86 -5.13 21.59
C LEU A 133 11.80 -6.33 21.54
N MET A 134 11.98 -7.01 22.68
CA MET A 134 12.85 -8.18 22.79
C MET A 134 12.27 -9.40 22.09
N ASP A 135 10.95 -9.61 22.13
CA ASP A 135 10.31 -10.68 21.38
C ASP A 135 10.47 -10.45 19.87
N CYS A 136 10.33 -9.19 19.41
CA CYS A 136 10.57 -8.83 18.02
C CYS A 136 12.02 -9.10 17.59
N TYR A 137 12.99 -8.83 18.47
CA TYR A 137 14.40 -9.13 18.25
C TYR A 137 14.63 -10.64 18.13
N ASP A 138 14.11 -11.42 19.08
CA ASP A 138 14.32 -12.88 19.14
C ASP A 138 13.71 -13.60 17.91
N LEU A 139 12.60 -13.08 17.37
CA LEU A 139 12.01 -13.58 16.12
C LEU A 139 12.91 -13.45 14.88
N ARG A 140 13.90 -12.53 14.89
CA ARG A 140 14.86 -12.35 13.79
C ARG A 140 16.05 -13.33 13.82
N ARG A 141 16.04 -14.31 14.74
CA ARG A 141 16.96 -15.48 14.78
C ARG A 141 18.45 -15.17 14.52
N ASN A 142 19.02 -14.20 15.24
CA ASN A 142 20.47 -13.88 15.20
C ASN A 142 21.05 -13.62 13.79
N LEU A 143 20.23 -13.17 12.83
CA LEU A 143 20.69 -12.88 11.46
C LEU A 143 21.57 -11.63 11.38
N LEU A 144 21.70 -10.88 12.48
CA LEU A 144 22.23 -9.52 12.50
C LEU A 144 23.12 -9.31 13.73
N ASP A 145 24.22 -8.57 13.55
CA ASP A 145 25.14 -8.15 14.61
C ASP A 145 24.53 -6.98 15.41
N ILE A 146 23.45 -7.29 16.13
CA ILE A 146 22.65 -6.33 16.91
C ILE A 146 22.75 -6.71 18.38
N GLU A 147 23.29 -5.79 19.18
CA GLU A 147 23.43 -5.96 20.61
C GLU A 147 22.11 -5.60 21.32
N ARG A 148 21.63 -6.51 22.17
CA ARG A 148 20.32 -6.38 22.85
C ARG A 148 20.24 -5.16 23.76
N ASP A 149 21.29 -4.92 24.53
CA ASP A 149 21.34 -3.79 25.48
C ASP A 149 21.36 -2.46 24.73
N THR A 150 22.15 -2.38 23.65
CA THR A 150 22.16 -1.23 22.74
C THR A 150 20.80 -1.01 22.10
N LEU A 151 20.12 -2.06 21.63
CA LEU A 151 18.76 -1.95 21.08
C LEU A 151 17.76 -1.37 22.10
N PHE A 152 17.81 -1.86 23.34
CA PHE A 152 16.95 -1.35 24.42
C PHE A 152 17.22 0.13 24.71
N LEU A 153 18.50 0.50 24.85
CA LEU A 153 18.89 1.89 25.10
C LEU A 153 18.49 2.82 23.96
N LEU A 154 18.62 2.38 22.72
CA LEU A 154 18.24 3.16 21.53
C LEU A 154 16.72 3.38 21.45
N ASP A 155 15.89 2.40 21.80
CA ASP A 155 14.44 2.59 21.89
C ASP A 155 14.07 3.69 22.90
N GLN A 156 14.67 3.63 24.10
CA GLN A 156 14.44 4.62 25.14
C GLN A 156 14.93 6.01 24.74
N GLU A 157 16.14 6.12 24.18
CA GLU A 157 16.69 7.39 23.74
C GLU A 157 15.92 7.96 22.53
N LEU A 158 15.39 7.13 21.62
CA LEU A 158 14.54 7.61 20.52
C LEU A 158 13.25 8.24 21.04
N LYS A 159 12.58 7.59 22.01
CA LYS A 159 11.38 8.13 22.67
C LYS A 159 11.69 9.47 23.37
N LYS A 160 12.82 9.53 24.08
CA LYS A 160 13.28 10.73 24.78
C LYS A 160 13.63 11.85 23.81
N TYR A 161 14.36 11.56 22.73
CA TYR A 161 14.72 12.50 21.68
C TYR A 161 13.47 13.14 21.05
N LYS A 162 12.49 12.31 20.66
CA LYS A 162 11.21 12.79 20.12
C LYS A 162 10.48 13.69 21.11
N LYS A 163 10.41 13.30 22.39
CA LYS A 163 9.79 14.08 23.45
C LYS A 163 10.47 15.43 23.69
N GLU A 164 11.80 15.45 23.76
CA GLU A 164 12.60 16.68 23.99
C GLU A 164 12.39 17.70 22.87
N LYS A 165 12.28 17.24 21.61
CA LYS A 165 12.05 18.10 20.45
C LYS A 165 10.58 18.38 20.15
N GLY A 166 9.65 17.69 20.82
CA GLY A 166 8.22 17.74 20.51
C GLY A 166 7.91 17.20 19.10
N LEU A 167 8.64 16.18 18.66
CA LEU A 167 8.47 15.53 17.36
C LEU A 167 7.68 14.23 17.49
N LYS A 168 7.04 13.81 16.40
CA LYS A 168 6.32 12.55 16.25
C LYS A 168 6.68 11.85 14.95
N ASP A 169 6.67 10.54 14.94
CA ASP A 169 6.71 9.74 13.72
C ASP A 169 5.31 9.21 13.35
N PHE A 170 5.17 8.57 12.19
CA PHE A 170 3.86 8.09 11.74
C PHE A 170 3.28 6.99 12.64
N THR A 171 4.13 6.18 13.26
CA THR A 171 3.70 5.16 14.23
C THR A 171 3.16 5.83 15.49
N ASP A 172 3.78 6.92 15.98
CA ASP A 172 3.25 7.71 17.10
C ASP A 172 1.84 8.24 16.79
N LEU A 173 1.59 8.70 15.56
CA LEU A 173 0.26 9.20 15.17
C LEU A 173 -0.83 8.14 15.33
N LEU A 174 -0.55 6.88 14.96
CA LEU A 174 -1.51 5.80 15.09
C LEU A 174 -1.75 5.46 16.57
N GLU A 175 -0.67 5.38 17.37
CA GLU A 175 -0.73 5.13 18.81
C GLU A 175 -1.55 6.22 19.53
N ASP A 176 -1.21 7.49 19.30
CA ASP A 176 -1.91 8.64 19.87
C ASP A 176 -3.39 8.69 19.49
N PHE A 177 -3.73 8.36 18.23
CA PHE A 177 -5.12 8.34 17.77
C PHE A 177 -5.97 7.33 18.55
N ILE A 178 -5.39 6.15 18.81
CA ILE A 178 -6.04 5.09 19.58
C ILE A 178 -6.17 5.50 21.05
N GLU A 179 -5.08 5.97 21.65
CA GLU A 179 -5.02 6.37 23.07
C GLU A 179 -5.97 7.52 23.40
N GLN A 180 -6.03 8.54 22.54
CA GLN A 180 -6.93 9.69 22.72
C GLN A 180 -8.38 9.38 22.33
N ASN A 181 -8.65 8.21 21.74
CA ASN A 181 -9.98 7.73 21.36
C ASN A 181 -10.75 8.78 20.53
N ILE A 182 -10.07 9.38 19.56
CA ILE A 182 -10.59 10.48 18.73
C ILE A 182 -11.29 10.01 17.45
N ALA A 183 -11.54 8.70 17.30
CA ALA A 183 -12.15 8.14 16.11
C ALA A 183 -13.49 8.81 15.73
N PRO A 184 -13.72 9.14 14.45
CA PRO A 184 -14.94 9.83 14.02
C PRO A 184 -16.15 8.88 14.14
N LYS A 185 -17.34 9.45 14.37
CA LYS A 185 -18.60 8.70 14.24
C LYS A 185 -18.97 8.63 12.77
N LEU A 186 -19.17 7.42 12.27
CA LEU A 186 -19.49 7.16 10.86
C LEU A 186 -20.79 6.38 10.75
N LYS A 187 -21.56 6.64 9.69
CA LYS A 187 -22.67 5.77 9.32
C LYS A 187 -22.14 4.51 8.64
N VAL A 188 -21.13 4.67 7.78
CA VAL A 188 -20.53 3.56 7.03
C VAL A 188 -19.01 3.70 7.00
N LEU A 189 -18.32 2.60 7.27
CA LEU A 189 -16.87 2.47 7.22
C LEU A 189 -16.47 1.48 6.13
N PHE A 190 -15.56 1.89 5.25
CA PHE A 190 -14.92 1.05 4.24
C PHE A 190 -13.42 0.99 4.51
N ILE A 191 -12.88 -0.22 4.57
CA ILE A 191 -11.44 -0.50 4.62
C ILE A 191 -11.07 -1.22 3.33
N ASP A 192 -10.15 -0.67 2.56
CA ASP A 192 -9.61 -1.25 1.32
C ASP A 192 -8.16 -1.70 1.52
N GLU A 193 -7.74 -2.70 0.74
CA GLU A 193 -6.44 -3.39 0.89
C GLU A 193 -6.15 -3.83 2.33
N ALA A 194 -7.17 -4.39 2.99
CA ALA A 194 -7.12 -4.77 4.41
C ALA A 194 -6.03 -5.79 4.74
N GLN A 195 -5.60 -6.61 3.77
CA GLN A 195 -4.56 -7.61 3.97
C GLN A 195 -3.18 -7.00 4.29
N ASP A 196 -2.95 -5.73 3.96
CA ASP A 196 -1.66 -5.07 4.12
C ASP A 196 -1.56 -4.26 5.42
N LEU A 197 -2.63 -4.24 6.23
CA LEU A 197 -2.65 -3.53 7.50
C LEU A 197 -1.79 -4.21 8.55
N SER A 198 -1.02 -3.43 9.29
CA SER A 198 -0.31 -3.89 10.50
C SER A 198 -1.25 -4.07 11.69
N HIS A 199 -0.78 -4.72 12.75
CA HIS A 199 -1.58 -4.92 13.97
C HIS A 199 -2.02 -3.59 14.59
N LEU A 200 -1.10 -2.61 14.66
CA LEU A 200 -1.41 -1.26 15.13
C LEU A 200 -2.48 -0.57 14.27
N GLN A 201 -2.42 -0.73 12.94
CA GLN A 201 -3.45 -0.22 12.04
C GLN A 201 -4.79 -0.93 12.26
N TRP A 202 -4.79 -2.24 12.52
CA TRP A 202 -6.00 -2.98 12.90
C TRP A 202 -6.63 -2.46 14.18
N GLU A 203 -5.84 -2.18 15.23
CA GLU A 203 -6.36 -1.55 16.45
C GLU A 203 -7.01 -0.18 16.17
N MET A 204 -6.37 0.64 15.31
CA MET A 204 -6.96 1.89 14.86
C MET A 204 -8.28 1.65 14.11
N VAL A 205 -8.33 0.69 13.18
CA VAL A 205 -9.56 0.29 12.49
C VAL A 205 -10.63 -0.14 13.47
N ARG A 206 -10.31 -0.92 14.52
CA ARG A 206 -11.26 -1.32 15.57
C ARG A 206 -11.84 -0.12 16.31
N SER A 207 -11.01 0.88 16.62
CA SER A 207 -11.48 2.11 17.29
C SER A 207 -12.51 2.87 16.45
N ILE A 208 -12.34 2.90 15.11
CA ILE A 208 -13.26 3.54 14.17
C ILE A 208 -14.50 2.66 13.96
N TRP A 209 -14.30 1.36 13.79
CA TRP A 209 -15.34 0.37 13.63
C TRP A 209 -16.35 0.43 14.78
N ASN A 210 -15.89 0.48 16.03
CA ASN A 210 -16.77 0.56 17.19
C ASN A 210 -17.66 1.83 17.21
N ARG A 211 -17.36 2.83 16.37
CA ARG A 211 -18.13 4.07 16.19
C ARG A 211 -18.81 4.16 14.81
N ALA A 212 -18.87 3.05 14.07
CA ALA A 212 -19.52 2.94 12.78
C ALA A 212 -20.77 2.03 12.85
N GLU A 213 -21.86 2.40 12.18
CA GLU A 213 -23.09 1.56 12.14
C GLU A 213 -22.92 0.35 11.21
N LYS A 214 -22.27 0.55 10.07
CA LYS A 214 -21.92 -0.49 9.08
C LYS A 214 -20.44 -0.45 8.74
N THR A 215 -19.84 -1.62 8.56
CA THR A 215 -18.42 -1.76 8.20
C THR A 215 -18.22 -2.79 7.10
N TYR A 216 -17.49 -2.39 6.07
CA TYR A 216 -17.08 -3.23 4.95
C TYR A 216 -15.55 -3.28 4.90
N ILE A 217 -15.01 -4.50 4.89
CA ILE A 217 -13.56 -4.73 4.87
C ILE A 217 -13.25 -5.50 3.59
N ALA A 218 -12.64 -4.83 2.61
CA ALA A 218 -12.19 -5.46 1.38
C ALA A 218 -10.71 -5.81 1.45
N GLY A 219 -10.38 -7.01 0.99
CA GLY A 219 -9.00 -7.44 0.93
C GLY A 219 -8.84 -8.76 0.18
N ASP A 220 -7.59 -9.16 0.02
CA ASP A 220 -7.21 -10.46 -0.50
C ASP A 220 -5.92 -10.94 0.16
N ASP A 221 -6.04 -11.89 1.10
CA ASP A 221 -4.90 -12.52 1.80
C ASP A 221 -3.88 -13.16 0.85
N ASP A 222 -4.27 -13.48 -0.39
CA ASP A 222 -3.39 -14.05 -1.42
C ASP A 222 -2.41 -13.01 -1.99
N GLN A 223 -2.73 -11.73 -1.85
CA GLN A 223 -1.97 -10.59 -2.37
C GLN A 223 -1.12 -9.91 -1.28
N ALA A 224 -1.08 -10.48 -0.09
CA ALA A 224 -0.50 -9.83 1.07
C ALA A 224 1.03 -10.00 1.12
N ILE A 225 1.73 -9.08 0.46
CA ILE A 225 3.19 -9.11 0.26
C ILE A 225 3.96 -8.24 1.27
N PHE A 226 3.27 -7.49 2.12
CA PHE A 226 3.88 -6.56 3.08
C PHE A 226 4.14 -7.15 4.49
N ARG A 227 4.16 -8.49 4.65
CA ARG A 227 4.49 -9.14 5.94
C ARG A 227 5.83 -8.66 6.53
N TRP A 228 6.82 -8.40 5.69
CA TRP A 228 8.14 -7.90 6.11
C TRP A 228 8.07 -6.50 6.73
N ALA A 229 7.09 -5.68 6.32
CA ALA A 229 6.85 -4.33 6.84
C ALA A 229 5.93 -4.31 8.07
N GLY A 230 5.45 -5.48 8.52
CA GLY A 230 4.61 -5.62 9.70
C GLY A 230 3.13 -5.85 9.42
N ALA A 231 2.71 -6.09 8.17
CA ALA A 231 1.33 -6.47 7.86
C ALA A 231 0.92 -7.74 8.62
N ASP A 232 -0.24 -7.70 9.27
CA ASP A 232 -0.81 -8.77 10.08
C ASP A 232 -2.00 -9.41 9.35
N ILE A 233 -1.66 -10.31 8.45
CA ILE A 233 -2.64 -11.06 7.64
C ILE A 233 -3.35 -12.11 8.48
N ASP A 234 -2.70 -12.61 9.53
CA ASP A 234 -3.31 -13.61 10.39
C ASP A 234 -4.47 -12.97 11.18
N HIS A 235 -4.34 -11.69 11.56
CA HIS A 235 -5.47 -10.89 12.05
C HIS A 235 -6.58 -10.76 11.00
N PHE A 236 -6.25 -10.41 9.74
CA PHE A 236 -7.24 -10.31 8.65
C PHE A 236 -8.00 -11.64 8.41
N ILE A 237 -7.30 -12.77 8.48
CA ILE A 237 -7.91 -14.11 8.37
C ILE A 237 -8.77 -14.44 9.59
N ALA A 238 -8.35 -14.05 10.79
CA ALA A 238 -9.10 -14.28 12.03
C ALA A 238 -10.43 -13.53 12.06
N LEU A 239 -10.57 -12.42 11.32
CA LEU A 239 -11.81 -11.63 11.24
C LEU A 239 -13.03 -12.45 10.83
N LYS A 240 -12.86 -13.59 10.14
CA LYS A 240 -13.96 -14.48 9.77
C LYS A 240 -14.85 -14.90 10.95
N ASN A 241 -14.29 -14.90 12.16
CA ASN A 241 -14.99 -15.27 13.39
C ASN A 241 -15.70 -14.08 14.07
N GLU A 242 -15.52 -12.86 13.56
CA GLU A 242 -15.97 -11.62 14.20
C GLU A 242 -16.90 -10.77 13.32
N VAL A 243 -17.04 -11.13 12.04
CA VAL A 243 -17.91 -10.46 11.09
C VAL A 243 -19.23 -11.18 10.91
N ASP A 244 -20.26 -10.44 10.49
CA ASP A 244 -21.60 -10.97 10.29
C ASP A 244 -21.71 -11.70 8.93
N GLU A 245 -20.91 -11.29 7.94
CA GLU A 245 -20.98 -11.81 6.57
C GLU A 245 -19.61 -11.81 5.88
N ILE A 246 -19.40 -12.81 5.02
CA ILE A 246 -18.22 -12.90 4.14
C ILE A 246 -18.71 -13.11 2.71
N GLN A 247 -18.38 -12.17 1.83
CA GLN A 247 -18.71 -12.20 0.41
C GLN A 247 -17.45 -12.40 -0.41
N THR A 248 -17.49 -13.24 -1.44
CA THR A 248 -16.37 -13.45 -2.37
C THR A 248 -16.76 -13.01 -3.78
N LEU A 249 -15.97 -12.10 -4.36
CA LEU A 249 -16.15 -11.67 -5.75
C LEU A 249 -15.68 -12.78 -6.69
N LYS A 250 -16.58 -13.25 -7.56
CA LYS A 250 -16.38 -14.47 -8.36
C LYS A 250 -15.84 -14.25 -9.77
N GLN A 251 -15.82 -13.02 -10.30
CA GLN A 251 -15.42 -12.76 -11.68
C GLN A 251 -14.23 -11.81 -11.74
N SER A 252 -13.12 -12.25 -12.33
CA SER A 252 -12.01 -11.35 -12.67
C SER A 252 -12.27 -10.66 -13.98
N TYR A 253 -12.11 -9.35 -13.97
CA TYR A 253 -12.14 -8.49 -15.15
C TYR A 253 -10.74 -8.10 -15.57
N ARG A 254 -9.67 -8.75 -15.08
CA ARG A 254 -8.28 -8.46 -15.47
C ARG A 254 -7.53 -9.69 -15.96
N ILE A 255 -7.72 -10.83 -15.30
CA ILE A 255 -6.93 -12.03 -15.54
C ILE A 255 -7.54 -12.81 -16.71
N PRO A 256 -6.79 -13.07 -17.81
CA PRO A 256 -7.27 -13.91 -18.90
C PRO A 256 -7.32 -15.38 -18.49
N GLY A 257 -8.17 -16.16 -19.16
CA GLY A 257 -8.30 -17.60 -18.97
C GLY A 257 -7.11 -18.40 -19.49
N GLY A 258 -7.19 -19.72 -19.33
CA GLY A 258 -6.18 -20.67 -19.76
C GLY A 258 -4.89 -20.60 -18.92
N PRO A 259 -3.69 -20.67 -19.55
CA PRO A 259 -2.46 -21.03 -18.85
C PRO A 259 -2.01 -20.03 -17.79
N ILE A 260 -2.34 -18.74 -17.94
CA ILE A 260 -2.00 -17.70 -16.95
C ILE A 260 -2.79 -17.90 -15.65
N HIS A 261 -4.11 -18.06 -15.76
CA HIS A 261 -4.97 -18.29 -14.60
C HIS A 261 -4.66 -19.65 -13.95
N GLU A 262 -4.51 -20.71 -14.75
CA GLU A 262 -4.17 -22.05 -14.28
C GLU A 262 -2.84 -22.08 -13.52
N LEU A 263 -1.80 -21.41 -14.03
CA LEU A 263 -0.52 -21.30 -13.33
C LEU A 263 -0.67 -20.58 -11.98
N SER A 264 -1.41 -19.47 -11.96
CA SER A 264 -1.70 -18.73 -10.73
C SER A 264 -2.41 -19.61 -9.70
N GLN A 265 -3.45 -20.35 -10.10
CA GLN A 265 -4.17 -21.27 -9.22
C GLN A 265 -3.28 -22.41 -8.71
N LYS A 266 -2.42 -22.97 -9.57
CA LYS A 266 -1.45 -24.01 -9.19
C LYS A 266 -0.45 -23.52 -8.15
N ILE A 267 0.03 -22.28 -8.26
CA ILE A 267 0.96 -21.68 -7.29
C ILE A 267 0.24 -21.46 -5.96
N ILE A 268 -0.92 -20.79 -5.99
CA ILE A 268 -1.60 -20.37 -4.77
C ILE A 268 -2.17 -21.56 -3.97
N SER A 269 -2.52 -22.67 -4.63
CA SER A 269 -2.99 -23.89 -3.97
C SER A 269 -2.00 -24.51 -2.98
N LYS A 270 -0.71 -24.11 -3.03
CA LYS A 270 0.34 -24.56 -2.11
C LYS A 270 0.41 -23.75 -0.81
N VAL A 271 -0.28 -22.61 -0.75
CA VAL A 271 -0.24 -21.72 0.42
C VAL A 271 -1.26 -22.19 1.45
N SER A 272 -0.79 -22.50 2.65
CA SER A 272 -1.62 -22.83 3.82
C SER A 272 -2.08 -21.58 4.56
N ASN A 273 -3.16 -21.71 5.34
CA ASN A 273 -3.77 -20.61 6.13
C ASN A 273 -4.19 -19.42 5.26
N ARG A 274 -5.28 -19.61 4.51
CA ARG A 274 -5.87 -18.67 3.56
C ARG A 274 -7.39 -18.76 3.61
N TYR A 275 -8.08 -17.77 3.07
CA TYR A 275 -9.47 -17.97 2.68
C TYR A 275 -9.54 -18.85 1.43
N GLU A 276 -10.37 -19.90 1.47
CA GLU A 276 -10.68 -20.64 0.25
C GLU A 276 -11.58 -19.80 -0.64
N LYS A 277 -11.08 -19.48 -1.83
CA LYS A 277 -11.72 -18.57 -2.78
C LYS A 277 -11.54 -19.15 -4.17
N THR A 278 -12.60 -19.14 -4.96
CA THR A 278 -12.58 -19.52 -6.38
C THR A 278 -13.16 -18.37 -7.19
N TYR A 279 -12.50 -18.02 -8.30
CA TYR A 279 -12.95 -16.98 -9.20
C TYR A 279 -12.74 -17.38 -10.66
N ASN A 280 -13.61 -16.89 -11.53
CA ASN A 280 -13.57 -17.09 -12.96
C ASN A 280 -12.66 -16.04 -13.62
N PRO A 281 -11.79 -16.43 -14.56
CA PRO A 281 -11.03 -15.47 -15.37
C PRO A 281 -11.92 -14.83 -16.46
N ARG A 282 -11.36 -13.91 -17.25
CA ARG A 282 -11.98 -13.47 -18.50
C ARG A 282 -12.10 -14.64 -19.49
N GLN A 283 -13.02 -14.49 -20.46
CA GLN A 283 -13.23 -15.51 -21.50
C GLN A 283 -12.04 -15.63 -22.46
N GLU A 284 -11.32 -14.54 -22.69
CA GLU A 284 -10.12 -14.51 -23.53
C GLU A 284 -9.01 -15.39 -22.95
N THR A 285 -8.37 -16.20 -23.78
CA THR A 285 -7.26 -17.06 -23.34
C THR A 285 -5.93 -16.31 -23.42
N GLY A 286 -5.22 -16.28 -22.30
CA GLY A 286 -3.91 -15.66 -22.20
C GLY A 286 -2.81 -16.56 -22.78
N LEU A 287 -1.70 -15.94 -23.20
CA LEU A 287 -0.52 -16.64 -23.70
C LEU A 287 0.58 -16.65 -22.64
N LEU A 288 1.07 -17.84 -22.29
CA LEU A 288 2.18 -18.02 -21.38
C LEU A 288 3.36 -18.61 -22.15
N ARG A 289 4.51 -17.92 -22.14
CA ARG A 289 5.76 -18.36 -22.77
C ARG A 289 6.90 -18.25 -21.76
N TYR A 290 7.82 -19.20 -21.84
CA TYR A 290 9.03 -19.22 -21.04
C TYR A 290 10.22 -18.97 -21.96
N TYR A 291 11.05 -18.02 -21.56
CA TYR A 291 12.29 -17.67 -22.23
C TYR A 291 13.42 -17.82 -21.23
N THR A 292 14.57 -18.30 -21.69
CA THR A 292 15.76 -18.44 -20.83
C THR A 292 16.55 -17.14 -20.74
N ASP A 293 16.32 -16.22 -21.69
CA ASP A 293 17.05 -14.98 -21.84
C ASP A 293 16.12 -13.87 -22.35
N ILE A 294 16.31 -12.64 -21.85
CA ILE A 294 15.46 -11.50 -22.18
C ILE A 294 15.59 -11.07 -23.65
N THR A 295 16.73 -11.31 -24.29
CA THR A 295 16.97 -11.01 -25.72
C THR A 295 16.06 -11.80 -26.65
N GLN A 296 15.43 -12.87 -26.17
CA GLN A 296 14.46 -13.67 -26.93
C GLN A 296 13.05 -13.05 -26.94
N VAL A 297 12.82 -12.00 -26.14
CA VAL A 297 11.53 -11.33 -26.03
C VAL A 297 11.54 -10.07 -26.90
N ASP A 298 10.71 -10.07 -27.94
CA ASP A 298 10.51 -8.89 -28.78
C ASP A 298 9.49 -7.95 -28.11
N MET A 299 10.00 -6.84 -27.56
CA MET A 299 9.20 -5.78 -26.93
C MET A 299 9.04 -4.55 -27.83
N SER A 300 9.27 -4.67 -29.14
CA SER A 300 9.22 -3.54 -30.08
C SER A 300 7.82 -2.98 -30.32
N GLN A 301 6.76 -3.75 -30.02
CA GLN A 301 5.37 -3.36 -30.25
C GLN A 301 4.51 -3.56 -29.01
N GLY A 302 3.58 -2.62 -28.79
CA GLY A 302 2.62 -2.67 -27.68
C GLY A 302 3.16 -2.09 -26.38
N GLU A 303 2.36 -2.25 -25.31
CA GLU A 303 2.72 -1.82 -23.97
C GLU A 303 3.25 -3.00 -23.15
N TRP A 304 4.46 -2.85 -22.60
CA TRP A 304 5.12 -3.88 -21.82
C TRP A 304 5.35 -3.42 -20.39
N LEU A 305 5.06 -4.33 -19.44
CA LEU A 305 5.44 -4.16 -18.03
C LEU A 305 6.39 -5.29 -17.65
N VAL A 306 7.62 -4.93 -17.31
CA VAL A 306 8.64 -5.88 -16.86
C VAL A 306 8.77 -5.77 -15.34
N LEU A 307 8.56 -6.90 -14.65
CA LEU A 307 8.64 -7.01 -13.21
C LEU A 307 9.79 -7.94 -12.82
N ALA A 308 10.51 -7.60 -11.76
CA ALA A 308 11.54 -8.43 -11.18
C ALA A 308 11.47 -8.37 -9.65
N SER A 309 12.01 -9.39 -8.98
CA SER A 309 12.05 -9.47 -7.52
C SER A 309 12.98 -8.43 -6.87
N ALA A 310 13.98 -7.95 -7.62
CA ALA A 310 14.90 -6.90 -7.18
C ALA A 310 15.26 -5.97 -8.34
N ASN A 311 15.50 -4.70 -8.02
CA ASN A 311 15.73 -3.65 -9.01
C ASN A 311 16.93 -3.88 -9.94
N HIS A 312 17.95 -4.61 -9.49
CA HIS A 312 19.17 -4.86 -10.28
C HIS A 312 18.93 -5.88 -11.41
N PHE A 313 17.95 -6.78 -11.28
CA PHE A 313 17.57 -7.70 -12.35
C PHE A 313 16.92 -7.01 -13.56
N LEU A 314 16.51 -5.74 -13.41
CA LEU A 314 15.98 -4.94 -14.52
C LEU A 314 17.10 -4.24 -15.32
N ASN A 315 18.36 -4.33 -14.89
CA ASN A 315 19.47 -3.70 -15.60
C ASN A 315 19.65 -4.31 -17.01
N ASP A 316 19.61 -5.63 -17.12
CA ASP A 316 19.75 -6.32 -18.41
C ASP A 316 18.61 -5.94 -19.38
N VAL A 317 17.39 -5.77 -18.86
CA VAL A 317 16.22 -5.30 -19.63
C VAL A 317 16.44 -3.88 -20.13
N LYS A 318 16.94 -3.00 -19.24
CA LYS A 318 17.26 -1.61 -19.58
C LYS A 318 18.32 -1.54 -20.68
N GLU A 319 19.41 -2.29 -20.53
CA GLU A 319 20.49 -2.38 -21.52
C GLU A 319 19.97 -2.91 -22.86
N LEU A 320 19.10 -3.93 -22.85
CA LEU A 320 18.45 -4.42 -24.06
C LEU A 320 17.62 -3.32 -24.75
N CYS A 321 16.77 -2.60 -24.01
CA CYS A 321 15.99 -1.51 -24.58
C CYS A 321 16.88 -0.40 -25.16
N GLU A 322 18.00 -0.08 -24.51
CA GLU A 322 18.99 0.88 -25.03
C GLU A 322 19.64 0.39 -26.32
N LEU A 323 20.07 -0.87 -26.37
CA LEU A 323 20.69 -1.49 -27.55
C LEU A 323 19.72 -1.58 -28.74
N GLN A 324 18.44 -1.85 -28.49
CA GLN A 324 17.40 -1.94 -29.51
C GLN A 324 16.77 -0.59 -29.88
N GLY A 325 17.09 0.48 -29.14
CA GLY A 325 16.49 1.80 -29.34
C GLY A 325 15.01 1.87 -28.95
N TRP A 326 14.55 1.00 -28.05
CA TRP A 326 13.17 0.99 -27.57
C TRP A 326 12.95 2.06 -26.50
N TYR A 327 11.80 2.72 -26.57
CA TYR A 327 11.38 3.66 -25.52
C TYR A 327 10.96 2.90 -24.27
N TYR A 328 11.40 3.35 -23.10
CA TYR A 328 11.06 2.72 -21.83
C TYR A 328 11.00 3.72 -20.68
N GLN A 329 10.38 3.31 -19.57
CA GLN A 329 10.45 4.03 -18.30
C GLN A 329 11.08 3.10 -17.25
N TYR A 330 12.08 3.59 -16.54
CA TYR A 330 12.77 2.88 -15.46
C TYR A 330 12.80 3.72 -14.18
N LYS A 331 12.25 3.18 -13.08
CA LYS A 331 12.14 3.88 -11.78
C LYS A 331 11.49 5.28 -11.89
N GLY A 332 10.46 5.39 -12.73
CA GLY A 332 9.74 6.64 -12.97
C GLY A 332 10.47 7.65 -13.87
N VAL A 333 11.63 7.27 -14.43
CA VAL A 333 12.40 8.10 -15.35
C VAL A 333 12.28 7.53 -16.76
N ASN A 334 11.83 8.35 -17.70
CA ASN A 334 11.71 7.96 -19.11
C ASN A 334 13.11 7.94 -19.77
N SER A 335 13.32 7.02 -20.71
CA SER A 335 14.59 6.90 -21.45
C SER A 335 14.87 8.10 -22.36
N LEU A 336 13.82 8.80 -22.77
CA LEU A 336 13.86 10.07 -23.49
C LEU A 336 13.04 11.11 -22.74
N SER A 337 13.45 12.38 -22.79
CA SER A 337 12.63 13.47 -22.25
C SER A 337 11.32 13.58 -23.03
N LEU A 338 10.25 13.97 -22.33
CA LEU A 338 8.95 14.15 -22.97
C LEU A 338 9.01 15.19 -24.10
N GLU A 339 9.80 16.25 -23.91
CA GLU A 339 10.03 17.29 -24.92
C GLU A 339 10.67 16.73 -26.19
N LEU A 340 11.70 15.90 -26.05
CA LEU A 340 12.36 15.26 -27.19
C LEU A 340 11.42 14.27 -27.90
N LEU A 341 10.61 13.54 -27.13
CA LEU A 341 9.64 12.59 -27.68
C LEU A 341 8.52 13.30 -28.46
N LEU A 342 8.01 14.42 -27.92
CA LEU A 342 7.07 15.29 -28.63
C LEU A 342 7.69 15.90 -29.88
N ALA A 343 8.96 16.35 -29.83
CA ALA A 343 9.66 16.88 -31.00
C ALA A 343 9.84 15.81 -32.10
N LEU A 344 10.18 14.57 -31.72
CA LEU A 344 10.29 13.44 -32.65
C LEU A 344 8.94 13.08 -33.28
N SER A 345 7.87 13.03 -32.47
CA SER A 345 6.50 12.78 -32.97
C SER A 345 6.07 13.86 -33.93
N ASN A 346 6.26 15.14 -33.57
CA ASN A 346 5.94 16.29 -34.41
C ASN A 346 6.74 16.25 -35.74
N TRP A 347 8.02 15.89 -35.69
CA TRP A 347 8.84 15.73 -36.89
C TRP A 347 8.34 14.61 -37.81
N GLU A 348 8.00 13.45 -37.26
CA GLU A 348 7.44 12.34 -38.05
C GLU A 348 6.04 12.67 -38.59
N ASP A 349 5.20 13.35 -37.82
CA ASP A 349 3.90 13.84 -38.28
C ASP A 349 4.05 14.84 -39.44
N PHE A 350 5.01 15.76 -39.35
CA PHE A 350 5.36 16.68 -40.44
C PHE A 350 5.87 15.94 -41.69
N ARG A 351 6.76 14.95 -41.51
CA ARG A 351 7.25 14.11 -42.62
C ARG A 351 6.13 13.33 -43.31
N ASN A 352 5.10 12.95 -42.57
CA ASN A 352 3.91 12.28 -43.09
C ASN A 352 2.83 13.27 -43.58
N GLY A 353 3.15 14.56 -43.69
CA GLY A 353 2.29 15.59 -44.28
C GLY A 353 1.19 16.13 -43.36
N LYS A 354 1.27 15.90 -42.05
CA LYS A 354 0.37 16.53 -41.07
C LYS A 354 0.88 17.93 -40.72
N GLU A 355 -0.05 18.83 -40.38
CA GLU A 355 0.30 20.14 -39.83
C GLU A 355 0.85 20.00 -38.41
N LEU A 356 1.91 20.75 -38.12
CA LEU A 356 2.51 20.86 -36.78
C LEU A 356 1.58 21.70 -35.90
N ASN A 357 1.22 21.21 -34.72
CA ASN A 357 0.51 21.99 -33.68
C ASN A 357 1.46 22.91 -32.90
#